data_AF-A0A2R5LJ18-F1
#
_entry.id   AF-A0A2R5LJ18-F1
#
_cell.length_a   1.000
_cell.length_b   1.000
_cell.length_c   1.000
_cell.angle_alpha   90.00
_cell.angle_beta   90.00
_cell.angle_gamma   90.00
#
_symmetry.space_group_name_H-M   'P 1'
#
loop_
_entity.id
_entity.type
_entity.pdbx_description
1 polymer ?
#
loop_
_entity_poly.entity_id
_entity_poly.type
_entity_poly.pdbx_seq_one_letter_code
_entity_poly.pdbx_strand_id
1 'polypeptide(L)'
;MLQLVAFITACCIVAIAHAKRGCETDNLENEKSIGRAGESGVYILSSSTYSHPERCLYVAPPKYTPAKGSPAEYKWGYMNATEIPDTATGTTEIPWAEKTGGVYEGENKSIIYSNFEHSSTTVRLKYYHERNCYVTVRSGGKYEDVTVKIVEMWQYTHIPGTEGNRNNTLCCSQKFQEVKARRGIANAYGNRHPICKVYPTVTYVYSVNETAPTVENKETE
;
A
#
# COMPACT_ATOMS: atom_id res chain seq x y z
N MET A 1 33.16 41.64 42.63
CA MET A 1 32.81 40.20 42.69
C MET A 1 31.70 39.95 41.68
N LEU A 2 32.05 39.55 40.46
CA LEU A 2 31.11 39.09 39.43
C LEU A 2 31.15 37.56 39.40
N GLN A 3 30.11 36.91 39.91
CA GLN A 3 29.90 35.48 39.66
C GLN A 3 29.08 35.35 38.36
N LEU A 4 29.77 35.03 37.27
CA LEU A 4 29.14 34.56 36.05
C LEU A 4 28.61 33.14 36.32
N VAL A 5 27.29 33.01 36.49
CA VAL A 5 26.62 31.71 36.56
C VAL A 5 26.51 31.17 35.14
N ALA A 6 27.38 30.23 34.79
CA ALA A 6 27.26 29.45 33.57
C ALA A 6 26.02 28.54 33.68
N PHE A 7 24.91 28.96 33.05
CA PHE A 7 23.74 28.11 32.89
C PHE A 7 24.10 26.95 31.95
N ILE A 8 24.28 25.77 32.53
CA ILE A 8 24.42 24.50 31.81
C ILE A 8 23.04 24.14 31.21
N THR A 9 22.70 24.73 30.06
CA THR A 9 21.61 24.27 29.20
C THR A 9 22.10 23.08 28.38
N ALA A 10 22.39 21.96 29.04
CA ALA A 10 22.87 20.72 28.41
C ALA A 10 22.06 19.47 28.86
N CYS A 11 20.74 19.62 29.07
CA CYS A 11 19.88 18.49 29.44
C CYS A 11 18.73 18.21 28.44
N CYS A 12 18.55 19.04 27.40
CA CYS A 12 17.47 18.86 26.43
C CYS A 12 17.92 18.37 25.03
N ILE A 13 19.20 18.01 24.85
CA ILE A 13 19.67 17.34 23.62
C ILE A 13 19.83 15.84 23.90
N VAL A 14 18.80 15.22 24.48
CA VAL A 14 18.71 13.76 24.61
C VAL A 14 17.42 13.35 23.92
N ALA A 15 17.44 13.27 22.58
CA ALA A 15 16.62 12.38 21.73
C ALA A 15 16.52 12.86 20.26
N ILE A 16 17.63 13.03 19.53
CA ILE A 16 17.60 12.89 18.05
C ILE A 16 18.76 12.00 17.57
N ALA A 17 19.11 11.01 18.39
CA ALA A 17 20.05 9.96 18.02
C ALA A 17 19.40 8.58 18.20
N HIS A 18 18.12 8.44 17.81
CA HIS A 18 17.61 7.12 17.46
C HIS A 18 18.22 6.74 16.12
N ALA A 19 19.36 6.04 16.22
CA ALA A 19 19.95 5.17 15.22
C ALA A 19 19.43 5.38 13.79
N LYS A 20 20.19 6.11 12.97
CA LYS A 20 20.31 5.86 11.52
C LYS A 20 20.82 4.43 11.31
N ARG A 21 20.03 3.40 11.64
CA ARG A 21 19.97 2.23 10.76
C ARG A 21 19.15 2.74 9.59
N GLY A 22 19.84 3.15 8.54
CA GLY A 22 19.21 3.84 7.42
C GLY A 22 18.03 3.01 6.94
N CYS A 23 16.83 3.55 7.03
CA CYS A 23 15.70 3.07 6.24
C CYS A 23 15.97 3.48 4.79
N GLU A 24 17.03 2.89 4.23
CA GLU A 24 17.37 2.97 2.83
C GLU A 24 16.24 2.30 2.07
N THR A 25 15.97 2.87 0.91
CA THR A 25 14.91 2.40 0.04
C THR A 25 15.59 1.58 -1.03
N ASP A 26 15.00 0.45 -1.40
CA ASP A 26 15.33 -0.20 -2.67
C ASP A 26 15.07 0.78 -3.82
N ASN A 27 15.57 0.48 -5.03
CA ASN A 27 15.24 1.29 -6.21
C ASN A 27 13.73 1.56 -6.29
N LEU A 28 13.36 2.85 -6.28
CA LEU A 28 11.98 3.34 -6.32
C LEU A 28 11.40 3.19 -7.73
N GLU A 29 10.99 1.97 -8.05
CA GLU A 29 10.22 1.64 -9.24
C GLU A 29 8.75 1.54 -8.84
N ASN A 30 7.88 2.40 -9.37
CA ASN A 30 6.48 2.42 -8.92
C ASN A 30 5.76 1.09 -9.19
N GLU A 31 6.19 0.32 -10.18
CA GLU A 31 5.76 -1.05 -10.45
C GLU A 31 5.97 -2.00 -9.26
N LYS A 32 6.86 -1.69 -8.32
CA LYS A 32 6.99 -2.49 -7.10
C LYS A 32 5.78 -2.35 -6.16
N SER A 33 4.97 -1.29 -6.31
CA SER A 33 3.74 -1.09 -5.52
C SER A 33 2.57 -1.99 -5.94
N ILE A 34 2.61 -2.55 -7.15
CA ILE A 34 1.55 -3.44 -7.67
C ILE A 34 1.83 -4.93 -7.36
N GLY A 35 3.02 -5.30 -6.91
CA GLY A 35 3.42 -6.71 -6.73
C GLY A 35 3.77 -7.40 -8.05
N ARG A 36 4.21 -8.67 -7.98
CA ARG A 36 4.58 -9.44 -9.17
C ARG A 36 3.33 -10.08 -9.77
N ALA A 37 3.21 -10.09 -11.09
CA ALA A 37 2.07 -10.71 -11.76
C ALA A 37 1.90 -12.18 -11.34
N GLY A 38 0.67 -12.58 -11.01
CA GLY A 38 0.34 -13.95 -10.60
C GLY A 38 0.82 -14.37 -9.20
N GLU A 39 1.39 -13.45 -8.41
CA GLU A 39 1.75 -13.71 -7.01
C GLU A 39 0.50 -13.88 -6.12
N SER A 40 0.56 -14.82 -5.18
CA SER A 40 -0.61 -15.23 -4.37
C SER A 40 -0.86 -14.41 -3.10
N GLY A 41 0.15 -13.67 -2.63
CA GLY A 41 0.01 -12.80 -1.46
C GLY A 41 -0.64 -11.46 -1.82
N VAL A 42 -1.30 -10.84 -0.86
CA VAL A 42 -1.95 -9.53 -1.03
C VAL A 42 -1.20 -8.45 -0.26
N TYR A 43 -1.44 -7.19 -0.61
CA TYR A 43 -1.04 -6.05 0.21
C TYR A 43 -2.25 -5.50 0.93
N ILE A 44 -2.12 -5.28 2.23
CA ILE A 44 -3.19 -4.78 3.10
C ILE A 44 -2.90 -3.36 3.53
N LEU A 45 -3.93 -2.52 3.52
CA LEU A 45 -3.82 -1.14 3.96
C LEU A 45 -3.64 -1.14 5.48
N SER A 46 -2.50 -0.67 5.93
CA SER A 46 -2.18 -0.60 7.35
C SER A 46 -2.56 0.75 7.95
N SER A 47 -2.19 1.82 7.25
CA SER A 47 -2.48 3.21 7.64
C SER A 47 -2.80 4.05 6.40
N SER A 48 -3.75 4.97 6.54
CA SER A 48 -4.07 5.96 5.51
C SER A 48 -4.24 7.34 6.13
N THR A 49 -4.08 8.37 5.33
CA THR A 49 -4.46 9.75 5.69
C THR A 49 -5.87 10.10 5.23
N TYR A 50 -6.51 9.23 4.45
CA TYR A 50 -7.92 9.30 4.11
C TYR A 50 -8.76 8.97 5.35
N SER A 51 -9.81 9.75 5.60
CA SER A 51 -10.65 9.63 6.81
C SER A 51 -11.62 8.45 6.79
N HIS A 52 -11.89 7.90 5.60
CA HIS A 52 -12.90 6.84 5.42
C HIS A 52 -12.34 5.61 4.69
N PRO A 53 -11.17 5.05 5.09
CA PRO A 53 -10.63 3.88 4.43
C PRO A 53 -11.55 2.67 4.67
N GLU A 54 -11.73 1.85 3.64
CA GLU A 54 -12.53 0.63 3.72
C GLU A 54 -11.90 -0.34 4.73
N ARG A 55 -12.70 -0.92 5.62
CA ARG A 55 -12.22 -1.79 6.69
C ARG A 55 -11.49 -3.01 6.14
N CYS A 56 -10.28 -3.29 6.63
CA CYS A 56 -9.47 -4.42 6.18
C CYS A 56 -9.20 -4.40 4.66
N LEU A 57 -9.03 -3.21 4.05
CA LEU A 57 -8.76 -3.10 2.61
C LEU A 57 -7.50 -3.88 2.21
N TYR A 58 -7.61 -4.66 1.13
CA TYR A 58 -6.51 -5.35 0.49
C TYR A 58 -6.50 -5.14 -1.03
N VAL A 59 -5.32 -5.29 -1.63
CA VAL A 59 -5.11 -5.36 -3.08
C VAL A 59 -4.22 -6.56 -3.40
N ALA A 60 -4.61 -7.32 -4.41
CA ALA A 60 -3.82 -8.41 -4.94
C ALA A 60 -2.97 -7.93 -6.13
N PRO A 61 -1.81 -8.57 -6.37
CA PRO A 61 -1.04 -8.35 -7.59
C PRO A 61 -1.87 -8.63 -8.84
N PRO A 62 -1.59 -7.97 -9.97
CA PRO A 62 -2.38 -8.17 -11.19
C PRO A 62 -2.18 -9.56 -11.80
N LYS A 63 -3.12 -9.97 -12.65
CA LYS A 63 -3.06 -11.26 -13.38
C LYS A 63 -1.86 -11.34 -14.32
N TYR A 64 -1.50 -10.22 -14.93
CA TYR A 64 -0.40 -10.05 -15.89
C TYR A 64 0.41 -8.79 -15.58
N THR A 65 1.64 -8.70 -16.10
CA THR A 65 2.46 -7.49 -15.99
C THR A 65 1.75 -6.33 -16.70
N PRO A 66 1.45 -5.23 -16.01
CA PRO A 66 0.80 -4.09 -16.65
C PRO A 66 1.72 -3.42 -17.66
N ALA A 67 1.15 -2.91 -18.75
CA ALA A 67 1.88 -2.14 -19.75
C ALA A 67 1.25 -0.75 -19.93
N LYS A 68 2.03 0.20 -20.47
CA LYS A 68 1.54 1.55 -20.71
C LYS A 68 0.30 1.55 -21.61
N GLY A 69 -0.80 2.11 -21.11
CA GLY A 69 -2.07 2.19 -21.84
C GLY A 69 -2.84 0.86 -21.98
N SER A 70 -2.33 -0.24 -21.42
CA SER A 70 -2.98 -1.55 -21.42
C SER A 70 -3.22 -2.01 -19.98
N PRO A 71 -4.44 -1.84 -19.43
CA PRO A 71 -4.76 -2.22 -18.07
C PRO A 71 -4.69 -3.73 -17.89
N ALA A 72 -3.88 -4.18 -16.93
CA ALA A 72 -3.96 -5.52 -16.39
C ALA A 72 -5.06 -5.57 -15.31
N GLU A 73 -5.77 -6.69 -15.26
CA GLU A 73 -6.75 -6.93 -14.21
C GLU A 73 -6.06 -7.12 -12.85
N TYR A 74 -6.52 -6.43 -11.82
CA TYR A 74 -6.13 -6.67 -10.42
C TYR A 74 -7.37 -6.91 -9.57
N LYS A 75 -7.20 -7.70 -8.50
CA LYS A 75 -8.25 -7.90 -7.49
C LYS A 75 -8.02 -7.02 -6.28
N TRP A 76 -9.10 -6.62 -5.63
CA TRP A 76 -9.06 -5.92 -4.35
C TRP A 76 -10.32 -6.21 -3.57
N GLY A 77 -10.34 -5.86 -2.30
CA GLY A 77 -11.54 -6.03 -1.51
C GLY A 77 -11.36 -5.54 -0.09
N TYR A 78 -12.45 -5.60 0.66
CA TYR A 78 -12.51 -5.16 2.05
C TYR A 78 -13.54 -6.00 2.80
N MET A 79 -13.47 -5.97 4.12
CA MET A 79 -14.45 -6.67 4.95
C MET A 79 -15.75 -5.86 4.99
N ASN A 80 -16.86 -6.51 4.65
CA ASN A 80 -18.16 -5.86 4.72
C ASN A 80 -18.47 -5.51 6.18
N ALA A 81 -18.66 -4.22 6.46
CA ALA A 81 -18.79 -3.72 7.83
C ALA A 81 -20.09 -4.15 8.52
N THR A 82 -21.10 -4.55 7.75
CA THR A 82 -22.44 -4.95 8.23
C THR A 82 -22.52 -6.35 8.80
N GLU A 83 -21.49 -7.18 8.56
CA GLU A 83 -21.50 -8.61 8.89
C GLU A 83 -20.24 -8.95 9.68
N ILE A 84 -20.12 -8.39 10.89
CA ILE A 84 -19.09 -8.82 11.84
C ILE A 84 -19.43 -10.26 12.24
N PRO A 85 -18.58 -11.27 11.96
CA PRO A 85 -18.85 -12.64 12.37
C PRO A 85 -19.07 -12.69 13.88
N ASP A 86 -20.25 -13.15 14.30
CA ASP A 86 -20.55 -13.39 15.69
C ASP A 86 -19.71 -14.58 16.17
N THR A 87 -18.76 -14.33 17.05
CA THR A 87 -17.94 -15.38 17.65
C THR A 87 -18.76 -16.35 18.49
N ALA A 88 -20.01 -16.03 18.83
CA ALA A 88 -20.92 -16.90 19.57
C ALA A 88 -21.58 -17.98 18.70
N THR A 89 -21.71 -17.78 17.38
CA THR A 89 -22.41 -18.71 16.47
C THR A 89 -21.47 -19.70 15.77
N GLY A 90 -20.16 -19.65 16.03
CA GLY A 90 -19.16 -20.53 15.43
C GLY A 90 -18.94 -20.31 13.92
N THR A 91 -19.52 -19.25 13.36
CA THR A 91 -19.41 -18.93 11.94
C THR A 91 -18.06 -18.24 11.69
N THR A 92 -17.18 -18.89 10.92
CA THR A 92 -15.78 -18.44 10.71
C THR A 92 -15.61 -17.70 9.38
N GLU A 93 -16.67 -17.57 8.59
CA GLU A 93 -16.60 -16.94 7.28
C GLU A 93 -16.59 -15.42 7.42
N ILE A 94 -15.47 -14.81 7.01
CA ILE A 94 -15.35 -13.37 6.93
C ILE A 94 -16.03 -12.92 5.63
N PRO A 95 -17.00 -12.00 5.67
CA PRO A 95 -17.72 -11.54 4.49
C PRO A 95 -16.88 -10.50 3.77
N TRP A 96 -16.07 -10.99 2.83
CA TRP A 96 -15.24 -10.17 1.97
C TRP A 96 -16.05 -9.66 0.77
N ALA A 97 -16.02 -8.35 0.56
CA ALA A 97 -16.47 -7.74 -0.70
C ALA A 97 -15.30 -7.73 -1.68
N GLU A 98 -15.11 -8.81 -2.44
CA GLU A 98 -14.11 -8.90 -3.51
C GLU A 98 -14.58 -8.16 -4.77
N LYS A 99 -13.65 -7.42 -5.39
CA LYS A 99 -13.88 -6.57 -6.55
C LYS A 99 -12.69 -6.67 -7.50
N THR A 100 -12.93 -6.22 -8.73
CA THR A 100 -11.95 -6.19 -9.82
C THR A 100 -11.74 -4.76 -10.29
N GLY A 101 -10.53 -4.44 -10.73
CA GLY A 101 -10.21 -3.19 -11.41
C GLY A 101 -9.11 -3.37 -12.46
N GLY A 102 -8.76 -2.28 -13.12
CA GLY A 102 -7.63 -2.19 -14.04
C GLY A 102 -6.44 -1.49 -13.39
N VAL A 103 -5.24 -1.95 -13.67
CA VAL A 103 -4.00 -1.28 -13.30
C VAL A 103 -3.06 -1.19 -14.50
N TYR A 104 -2.44 -0.03 -14.71
CA TYR A 104 -1.46 0.18 -15.79
C TYR A 104 -0.40 1.21 -15.42
N GLU A 105 0.70 1.21 -16.18
CA GLU A 105 1.72 2.24 -16.07
C GLU A 105 1.25 3.52 -16.78
N GLY A 106 1.15 4.61 -16.03
CA GLY A 106 0.86 5.96 -16.52
C GLY A 106 2.12 6.73 -16.89
N GLU A 107 1.94 8.03 -17.13
CA GLU A 107 3.08 8.93 -17.40
C GLU A 107 4.02 9.04 -16.20
N ASN A 108 5.29 9.36 -16.47
CA ASN A 108 6.34 9.50 -15.47
C ASN A 108 6.47 8.27 -14.55
N LYS A 109 6.27 7.08 -15.14
CA LYS A 109 6.27 5.78 -14.47
C LYS A 109 5.26 5.66 -13.32
N SER A 110 4.23 6.51 -13.26
CA SER A 110 3.22 6.39 -12.20
C SER A 110 2.37 5.14 -12.40
N ILE A 111 1.75 4.63 -11.33
CA ILE A 111 0.78 3.54 -11.47
C ILE A 111 -0.62 4.14 -11.44
N ILE A 112 -1.45 3.76 -12.40
CA ILE A 112 -2.85 4.15 -12.43
C ILE A 112 -3.70 2.94 -12.09
N TYR A 113 -4.49 3.06 -11.03
CA TYR A 113 -5.56 2.10 -10.72
C TYR A 113 -6.90 2.69 -11.14
N SER A 114 -7.73 1.91 -11.82
CA SER A 114 -9.08 2.29 -12.20
C SER A 114 -10.09 1.23 -11.76
N ASN A 115 -11.16 1.66 -11.11
CA ASN A 115 -12.32 0.82 -10.83
C ASN A 115 -13.58 1.68 -10.74
N PHE A 116 -14.75 1.04 -10.72
CA PHE A 116 -16.04 1.74 -10.73
C PHE A 116 -16.25 2.62 -9.48
N GLU A 117 -15.79 2.16 -8.32
CA GLU A 117 -16.04 2.80 -7.02
C GLU A 117 -15.16 4.03 -6.80
N HIS A 118 -13.87 3.90 -7.10
CA HIS A 118 -12.88 4.95 -6.85
C HIS A 118 -12.50 5.73 -8.11
N SER A 119 -13.02 5.37 -9.29
CA SER A 119 -12.57 5.92 -10.58
C SER A 119 -11.05 5.76 -10.77
N SER A 120 -10.42 6.58 -11.62
CA SER A 120 -8.98 6.50 -11.86
C SER A 120 -8.19 7.24 -10.79
N THR A 121 -7.26 6.53 -10.16
CA THR A 121 -6.35 7.07 -9.14
C THR A 121 -4.90 6.88 -9.57
N THR A 122 -4.09 7.91 -9.37
CA THR A 122 -2.65 7.86 -9.60
C THR A 122 -1.92 7.55 -8.30
N VAL A 123 -1.08 6.53 -8.32
CA VAL A 123 -0.27 6.09 -7.20
C VAL A 123 1.21 6.33 -7.51
N ARG A 124 1.91 6.93 -6.55
CA ARG A 124 3.35 7.17 -6.60
C ARG A 124 4.02 6.58 -5.36
N LEU A 125 4.96 5.68 -5.58
CA LEU A 125 5.76 5.05 -4.55
C LEU A 125 6.70 6.09 -3.90
N LYS A 126 6.84 6.00 -2.59
CA LYS A 126 7.72 6.85 -1.77
C LYS A 126 8.70 6.06 -0.93
N TYR A 127 8.33 4.83 -0.60
CA TYR A 127 9.21 3.89 0.07
C TYR A 127 8.76 2.47 -0.29
N TYR A 128 9.70 1.55 -0.44
CA TYR A 128 9.44 0.15 -0.68
C TYR A 128 10.49 -0.68 0.04
N HIS A 129 10.00 -1.77 0.63
CA HIS A 129 10.82 -2.86 1.07
C HIS A 129 10.24 -4.14 0.50
N GLU A 130 11.05 -4.91 -0.24
CA GLU A 130 10.58 -6.10 -0.93
C GLU A 130 9.80 -7.05 -0.03
N ARG A 131 8.58 -7.41 -0.50
CA ARG A 131 7.65 -8.37 0.13
C ARG A 131 7.41 -8.11 1.63
N ASN A 132 7.50 -6.86 2.06
CA ASN A 132 7.24 -6.49 3.44
C ASN A 132 6.21 -5.37 3.50
N CYS A 133 6.51 -4.22 2.91
CA CYS A 133 5.66 -3.06 2.97
C CYS A 133 6.09 -1.98 1.99
N TYR A 134 5.18 -1.04 1.72
CA TYR A 134 5.47 0.14 0.95
C TYR A 134 4.66 1.35 1.40
N VAL A 135 5.13 2.54 1.03
CA VAL A 135 4.47 3.82 1.28
C VAL A 135 4.20 4.49 -0.05
N THR A 136 2.96 4.90 -0.27
CA THR A 136 2.52 5.56 -1.50
C THR A 136 1.89 6.91 -1.23
N VAL A 137 1.86 7.73 -2.28
CA VAL A 137 0.97 8.87 -2.39
C VAL A 137 -0.02 8.60 -3.51
N ARG A 138 -1.31 8.61 -3.17
CA ARG A 138 -2.44 8.49 -4.08
C ARG A 138 -3.06 9.87 -4.36
N SER A 139 -3.54 10.08 -5.56
CA SER A 139 -4.27 11.29 -5.98
C SER A 139 -5.28 10.99 -7.08
N GLY A 140 -6.27 11.86 -7.28
CA GLY A 140 -7.37 11.63 -8.22
C GLY A 140 -8.43 10.69 -7.66
N GLY A 141 -9.35 10.22 -8.50
CA GLY A 141 -10.47 9.37 -8.10
C GLY A 141 -11.63 10.12 -7.45
N LYS A 142 -12.60 9.37 -6.93
CA LYS A 142 -13.78 9.88 -6.21
C LYS A 142 -13.57 9.85 -4.69
N TYR A 143 -12.53 10.53 -4.20
CA TYR A 143 -12.44 10.83 -2.78
C TYR A 143 -13.22 12.12 -2.52
N GLU A 144 -13.80 12.26 -1.32
CA GLU A 144 -14.65 13.40 -0.93
C GLU A 144 -14.01 14.78 -1.17
N ASP A 145 -12.69 14.81 -1.37
CA ASP A 145 -11.97 15.91 -2.00
C ASP A 145 -10.94 15.38 -3.02
N VAL A 146 -11.21 15.58 -4.30
CA VAL A 146 -10.35 15.15 -5.43
C VAL A 146 -8.98 15.84 -5.47
N THR A 147 -8.80 16.89 -4.67
CA THR A 147 -7.51 17.61 -4.53
C THR A 147 -6.61 16.99 -3.46
N VAL A 148 -7.13 16.09 -2.62
CA VAL A 148 -6.38 15.50 -1.52
C VAL A 148 -5.39 14.45 -2.03
N LYS A 149 -4.11 14.68 -1.70
CA LYS A 149 -3.05 13.70 -1.89
C LYS A 149 -3.00 12.81 -0.65
N ILE A 150 -3.53 11.60 -0.79
CA ILE A 150 -3.60 10.60 0.29
C ILE A 150 -2.24 9.90 0.40
N VAL A 151 -1.66 9.89 1.60
CA VAL A 151 -0.54 9.03 1.96
C VAL A 151 -1.07 7.72 2.53
N GLU A 152 -0.56 6.60 2.03
CA GLU A 152 -0.95 5.25 2.44
C GLU A 152 0.30 4.42 2.79
N MET A 153 0.17 3.55 3.79
CA MET A 153 1.14 2.51 4.12
C MET A 153 0.50 1.15 3.94
N TRP A 154 1.10 0.34 3.08
CA TRP A 154 0.64 -1.00 2.74
C TRP A 154 1.62 -2.04 3.27
N GLN A 155 1.11 -3.19 3.67
CA GLN A 155 1.91 -4.30 4.21
C GLN A 155 1.55 -5.58 3.48
N TYR A 156 2.57 -6.36 3.12
CA TYR A 156 2.38 -7.62 2.41
C TYR A 156 1.89 -8.70 3.38
N THR A 157 0.84 -9.44 3.00
CA THR A 157 0.38 -10.64 3.70
C THR A 157 1.24 -11.81 3.22
N HIS A 158 2.28 -12.07 4.01
CA HIS A 158 3.02 -13.32 4.18
C HIS A 158 2.70 -14.50 3.24
N ILE A 159 3.77 -15.08 2.67
CA ILE A 159 3.82 -16.49 2.28
C ILE A 159 4.18 -17.29 3.54
N PRO A 160 3.46 -18.37 3.92
CA PRO A 160 3.84 -19.22 5.05
C PRO A 160 5.35 -19.54 5.05
N GLY A 161 6.07 -19.13 6.12
CA GLY A 161 7.52 -19.35 6.30
C GLY A 161 8.43 -18.09 6.21
N THR A 162 7.93 -16.93 5.79
CA THR A 162 8.74 -15.69 5.69
C THR A 162 8.29 -14.60 6.67
N GLU A 163 8.52 -14.78 7.98
CA GLU A 163 8.00 -13.81 8.97
C GLU A 163 8.38 -12.37 8.60
N GLY A 164 7.38 -11.49 8.56
CA GLY A 164 7.59 -10.08 8.26
C GLY A 164 8.64 -9.50 9.21
N ASN A 165 9.76 -9.05 8.67
CA ASN A 165 10.83 -8.47 9.47
C ASN A 165 10.31 -7.18 10.16
N ARG A 166 10.22 -7.24 11.49
CA ARG A 166 9.75 -6.14 12.34
C ARG A 166 10.48 -4.82 12.08
N ASN A 167 11.76 -4.87 11.75
CA ASN A 167 12.55 -3.68 11.43
C ASN A 167 12.10 -3.02 10.13
N ASN A 168 11.72 -3.81 9.13
CA ASN A 168 11.27 -3.30 7.83
C ASN A 168 9.90 -2.63 7.95
N THR A 169 9.00 -3.22 8.73
CA THR A 169 7.74 -2.59 9.09
C THR A 169 7.95 -1.27 9.85
N LEU A 170 8.92 -1.21 10.76
CA LEU A 170 9.29 0.05 11.43
C LEU A 170 9.76 1.11 10.43
N CYS A 171 10.57 0.73 9.43
CA CYS A 171 11.00 1.65 8.38
C CYS A 171 9.85 2.19 7.53
N CYS A 172 8.91 1.34 7.12
CA CYS A 172 7.71 1.81 6.41
C CYS A 172 6.89 2.78 7.26
N SER A 173 6.73 2.49 8.57
CA SER A 173 6.04 3.40 9.49
C SER A 173 6.75 4.74 9.62
N GLN A 174 8.08 4.75 9.77
CA GLN A 174 8.86 6.00 9.80
C GLN A 174 8.70 6.79 8.51
N LYS A 175 8.80 6.13 7.36
CA LYS A 175 8.66 6.78 6.04
C LYS A 175 7.25 7.29 5.79
N PHE A 176 6.22 6.59 6.26
CA PHE A 176 4.85 7.08 6.25
C PHE A 176 4.73 8.40 7.01
N GLN A 177 5.28 8.49 8.23
CA GLN A 177 5.27 9.74 9.01
C GLN A 177 6.08 10.85 8.33
N GLU A 178 7.24 10.55 7.76
CA GLU A 178 8.05 11.54 7.02
C GLU A 178 7.28 12.12 5.81
N VAL A 179 6.66 11.26 5.00
CA VAL A 179 5.90 11.67 3.81
C VAL A 179 4.68 12.49 4.20
N LYS A 180 3.97 12.09 5.25
CA LYS A 180 2.83 12.81 5.82
C LYS A 180 3.24 14.21 6.34
N ALA A 181 4.32 14.29 7.11
CA ALA A 181 4.82 15.54 7.68
C ALA A 181 5.27 16.53 6.60
N ARG A 182 5.99 16.07 5.56
CA ARG A 182 6.40 16.90 4.41
C ARG A 182 5.21 17.48 3.64
N ARG A 183 4.01 16.92 3.82
CA ARG A 183 2.76 17.36 3.17
C ARG A 183 1.87 18.19 4.09
N GLY A 184 2.27 18.43 5.33
CA GLY A 184 1.45 19.18 6.30
C GLY A 184 0.16 18.45 6.72
N ILE A 185 0.10 17.13 6.59
CA ILE A 185 -1.08 16.34 6.96
C ILE A 185 -0.97 15.95 8.44
N ALA A 186 -1.96 16.29 9.27
CA ALA A 186 -1.91 16.03 10.71
C ALA A 186 -2.49 14.66 11.09
N ASN A 187 -3.55 14.22 10.42
CA ASN A 187 -4.30 13.02 10.81
C ASN A 187 -3.84 11.77 10.04
N ALA A 188 -3.97 10.61 10.67
CA ALA A 188 -3.81 9.31 10.04
C ALA A 188 -4.74 8.32 10.73
N TYR A 189 -5.28 7.39 9.95
CA TYR A 189 -6.28 6.42 10.36
C TYR A 189 -5.72 5.03 10.12
N GLY A 190 -5.64 4.23 11.18
CA GLY A 190 -5.26 2.83 11.09
C GLY A 190 -6.40 2.02 10.48
N ASN A 191 -6.06 1.09 9.59
CA ASN A 191 -7.04 0.23 8.92
C ASN A 191 -6.89 -1.27 9.29
N ARG A 192 -5.94 -1.59 10.19
CA ARG A 192 -5.85 -2.91 10.81
C ARG A 192 -6.77 -2.98 12.02
N HIS A 193 -7.94 -3.58 11.84
CA HIS A 193 -8.82 -3.97 12.94
C HIS A 193 -8.45 -5.37 13.46
N PRO A 194 -8.59 -5.69 14.77
CA PRO A 194 -8.32 -7.03 15.30
C PRO A 194 -9.10 -8.19 14.65
N ILE A 195 -10.17 -7.86 13.92
CA ILE A 195 -10.98 -8.82 13.16
C ILE A 195 -10.38 -9.16 11.79
N CYS A 196 -9.44 -8.35 11.28
CA CYS A 196 -8.71 -8.59 10.04
C CYS A 196 -7.63 -9.67 10.26
N LYS A 197 -8.04 -10.90 10.61
CA LYS A 197 -7.11 -11.99 10.97
C LYS A 197 -6.70 -12.86 9.78
N VAL A 198 -7.60 -13.06 8.82
CA VAL A 198 -7.35 -13.91 7.65
C VAL A 198 -7.81 -13.17 6.41
N TYR A 199 -6.85 -12.78 5.58
CA TYR A 199 -7.11 -12.19 4.27
C TYR A 199 -7.24 -13.30 3.22
N PRO A 200 -8.02 -13.09 2.15
CA PRO A 200 -8.14 -14.08 1.09
C PRO A 200 -6.79 -14.30 0.40
N THR A 201 -6.47 -15.57 0.13
CA THR A 201 -5.43 -15.91 -0.84
C THR A 201 -6.02 -15.73 -2.22
N VAL A 202 -5.40 -14.89 -3.05
CA VAL A 202 -5.86 -14.68 -4.42
C VAL A 202 -5.10 -15.59 -5.36
N THR A 203 -5.81 -16.53 -5.97
CA THR A 203 -5.27 -17.38 -7.03
C THR A 203 -5.96 -17.01 -8.34
N TYR A 204 -5.17 -16.63 -9.35
CA TYR A 204 -5.68 -16.48 -10.71
C TYR A 204 -5.81 -17.87 -11.35
N VAL A 205 -7.02 -18.23 -11.81
CA VAL A 205 -7.22 -19.42 -12.62
C VAL A 205 -6.85 -19.05 -14.05
N TYR A 206 -5.71 -19.55 -14.53
CA TYR A 206 -5.31 -19.41 -15.92
C TYR A 206 -5.99 -20.51 -16.73
N SER A 207 -6.90 -20.15 -17.64
CA SER A 207 -7.37 -21.10 -18.65
C SER A 207 -6.25 -21.36 -19.66
N VAL A 208 -6.01 -22.62 -20.01
CA VAL A 208 -4.88 -23.11 -20.82
C VAL A 208 -4.79 -22.51 -22.25
N ASN A 209 -5.72 -21.63 -22.64
CA ASN A 209 -5.84 -21.05 -23.98
C ASN A 209 -5.60 -19.53 -24.05
N GLU A 210 -5.27 -18.84 -22.95
CA GLU A 210 -4.95 -17.40 -23.00
C GLU A 210 -3.45 -17.21 -23.28
N THR A 211 -3.06 -17.32 -24.55
CA THR A 211 -1.75 -16.81 -25.01
C THR A 211 -1.69 -15.30 -24.80
N ALA A 212 -0.62 -14.84 -24.15
CA ALA A 212 -0.34 -13.41 -23.95
C ALA A 212 -0.46 -12.64 -25.28
N PRO A 213 -0.99 -11.40 -25.28
CA PRO A 213 -1.08 -10.61 -26.50
C PRO A 213 0.31 -10.42 -27.10
N THR A 214 0.51 -10.94 -28.30
CA THR A 214 1.70 -10.72 -29.11
C THR A 214 1.79 -9.23 -29.43
N VAL A 215 2.90 -8.62 -29.00
CA VAL A 215 3.27 -7.26 -29.42
C VAL A 215 3.59 -7.33 -30.91
N GLU A 216 2.65 -6.89 -31.74
CA GLU A 216 2.84 -6.77 -33.18
C GLU A 216 3.76 -5.57 -33.42
N ASN A 217 5.05 -5.83 -33.61
CA ASN A 217 6.01 -4.83 -34.09
C ASN A 217 5.63 -4.47 -35.53
N LYS A 218 4.90 -3.37 -35.71
CA LYS A 218 4.83 -2.70 -37.01
C LYS A 218 6.18 -2.07 -37.30
N GLU A 219 7.01 -2.78 -38.03
CA GLU A 219 8.07 -2.18 -38.81
C GLU A 219 7.40 -1.35 -39.92
N THR A 220 7.56 -0.04 -39.84
CA THR A 220 7.30 0.89 -40.94
C THR A 220 8.43 0.79 -41.95
N GLU A 221 8.10 0.35 -43.18
CA GLU A 221 8.85 0.70 -44.41
C GLU A 221 8.59 2.15 -44.82
#